data_AF-A0A383W268-F1
#
_entry.id   AF-A0A383W268-F1
#
_cell.length_a   1.000
_cell.length_b   1.000
_cell.length_c   1.000
_cell.angle_alpha   90.00
_cell.angle_beta   90.00
_cell.angle_gamma   90.00
#
_symmetry.space_group_name_H-M   'P 1'
#
loop_
_entity.id
_entity.type
_entity.pdbx_description
1 polymer ?
#
loop_
_entity_poly.entity_id
_entity_poly.type
_entity_poly.pdbx_seq_one_letter_code
_entity_poly.pdbx_strand_id
1 'polypeptide(L)'
;MADMPPDQKAKLESLEQEDSGHERPGITLEQIQQDIDKEMEVMDKVLPESVAEQQAQFEQPHGPAGGAADPVTRSIALHGSRVAIAAGRRWRVVDVSSQAEVHSDTTHEGAVRGIQFSADGQYVLTCGDDKTARSWKTADWSCLRVLKSSKKACACAFSQNGRHLLFADRFGDVLVAATTPAAAAAAAAANANAAAAEAEEPALLLGHLQAIITSLTSGLVSSSGQQLLVSTDRDGKVRASVLPADPTKGSYEIHNYCLGHTNFVTCSAAVPAAAAVAAGSSSLLITGGGDGTVRLWDADTGRQLASYVASEQPQQQEQQPKDGQEQQQEAAADAAAQGDADMAEPAAAAAAAAAEGRAQGAGDYVGSSSSSEGENDEGAAGGDTTDANPFKGRPYQRQECAAVLSVAVSPNGSVVAAAVEGQQEVQLLQLQQGADSGAASLQLLQKLAFEDVANPAAVAFDGEGRLWVVGGVLLLDTESAHVGVAAREAAGGHFTPVTQQLLPGSLRAFLEGRVEAEEAGQAGQAAGSYYHEGFKRKVYTQETLAERKKVRTDFREGERLKAMFAAQDKQQQPDSTPEGEAPQQ
;
A
#
# COMPACT_ATOMS: atom_id res chain seq x y z
N MET A 1 55.95 -31.18 0.81
CA MET A 1 57.17 -31.07 -0.02
C MET A 1 57.91 -32.40 -0.23
N ALA A 2 57.91 -33.36 0.71
CA ALA A 2 58.71 -34.60 0.57
C ALA A 2 58.20 -35.63 -0.47
N ASP A 3 57.03 -35.42 -1.07
CA ASP A 3 56.35 -36.39 -1.95
C ASP A 3 55.63 -35.65 -3.11
N MET A 4 56.39 -34.81 -3.83
CA MET A 4 55.90 -33.94 -4.90
C MET A 4 56.73 -34.16 -6.18
N PRO A 5 56.11 -34.23 -7.38
CA PRO A 5 56.85 -34.43 -8.63
C PRO A 5 57.92 -33.35 -8.87
N PRO A 6 59.08 -33.71 -9.45
CA PRO A 6 60.21 -32.78 -9.62
C PRO A 6 59.84 -31.53 -10.44
N ASP A 7 59.00 -31.69 -11.45
CA ASP A 7 58.53 -30.62 -12.34
C ASP A 7 57.70 -29.55 -11.60
N GLN A 8 57.01 -29.94 -10.52
CA GLN A 8 56.27 -29.01 -9.67
C GLN A 8 57.19 -28.32 -8.65
N LYS A 9 58.21 -29.03 -8.14
CA LYS A 9 59.22 -28.44 -7.25
C LYS A 9 60.03 -27.36 -7.95
N ALA A 10 60.49 -27.62 -9.18
CA ALA A 10 61.20 -26.63 -10.01
C ALA A 10 60.35 -25.37 -10.29
N LYS A 11 59.03 -25.53 -10.46
CA LYS A 11 58.10 -24.42 -10.70
C LYS A 11 57.77 -23.59 -9.44
N LEU A 12 57.93 -24.16 -8.25
CA LEU A 12 57.89 -23.42 -6.98
C LEU A 12 59.21 -22.67 -6.74
N GLU A 13 60.34 -23.34 -6.95
CA GLU A 13 61.68 -22.72 -6.78
C GLU A 13 61.94 -21.59 -7.78
N SER A 14 61.27 -21.57 -8.95
CA SER A 14 61.29 -20.42 -9.86
C SER A 14 60.41 -19.25 -9.39
N LEU A 15 59.30 -19.52 -8.71
CA LEU A 15 58.40 -18.46 -8.20
C LEU A 15 58.98 -17.78 -6.95
N GLU A 16 59.66 -18.54 -6.09
CA GLU A 16 60.40 -17.98 -4.93
C GLU A 16 61.62 -17.13 -5.32
N GLN A 17 62.06 -17.16 -6.60
CA GLN A 17 63.17 -16.37 -7.12
C GLN A 17 62.75 -15.06 -7.84
N GLU A 18 61.48 -14.88 -8.20
CA GLU A 18 61.01 -13.63 -8.83
C GLU A 18 60.59 -12.57 -7.81
N ASP A 19 60.28 -12.94 -6.56
CA ASP A 19 59.78 -12.02 -5.52
C ASP A 19 60.90 -11.42 -4.62
N SER A 20 62.15 -11.91 -4.69
CA SER A 20 63.28 -11.36 -3.93
C SER A 20 63.85 -10.04 -4.50
N GLY A 21 62.99 -9.21 -5.08
CA GLY A 21 63.37 -8.22 -6.11
C GLY A 21 63.08 -6.75 -5.81
N HIS A 22 62.11 -6.41 -4.95
CA HIS A 22 61.76 -5.02 -4.60
C HIS A 22 61.28 -4.90 -3.14
N GLU A 23 62.19 -4.55 -2.21
CA GLU A 23 61.83 -4.22 -0.83
C GLU A 23 60.99 -2.92 -0.78
N ARG A 24 59.67 -3.05 -0.67
CA ARG A 24 58.80 -1.98 -0.18
C ARG A 24 58.82 -2.01 1.36
N PRO A 25 58.95 -0.87 2.05
CA PRO A 25 58.94 -0.85 3.50
C PRO A 25 57.58 -1.35 4.02
N GLY A 26 57.60 -2.42 4.82
CA GLY A 26 56.39 -3.00 5.40
C GLY A 26 55.73 -2.04 6.37
N ILE A 27 54.52 -1.60 6.06
CA ILE A 27 53.71 -0.76 6.94
C ILE A 27 53.38 -1.58 8.20
N THR A 28 53.82 -1.12 9.38
CA THR A 28 53.60 -1.84 10.63
C THR A 28 52.16 -1.68 11.11
N LEU A 29 51.67 -2.61 11.92
CA LEU A 29 50.32 -2.52 12.53
C LEU A 29 50.15 -1.26 13.38
N GLU A 30 51.21 -0.77 14.04
CA GLU A 30 51.19 0.52 14.74
C GLU A 30 51.03 1.70 13.79
N GLN A 31 51.62 1.64 12.58
CA GLN A 31 51.47 2.69 11.58
C GLN A 31 50.05 2.70 11.00
N ILE A 32 49.48 1.52 10.72
CA ILE A 32 48.07 1.38 10.30
C ILE A 32 47.13 1.91 11.38
N GLN A 33 47.36 1.58 12.66
CA GLN A 33 46.53 2.09 13.75
C GLN A 33 46.68 3.62 13.90
N GLN A 34 47.89 4.18 13.81
CA GLN A 34 48.09 5.64 13.86
C GLN A 34 47.42 6.38 12.71
N ASP A 35 47.31 5.79 11.53
CA ASP A 35 46.64 6.43 10.39
C ASP A 35 45.12 6.25 10.47
N ILE A 36 44.61 5.13 11.00
CA ILE A 36 43.18 4.99 11.39
C ILE A 36 42.80 6.00 12.48
N ASP A 37 43.61 6.12 13.53
CA ASP A 37 43.38 7.05 14.64
C ASP A 37 43.39 8.50 14.15
N LYS A 38 44.26 8.85 13.18
CA LYS A 38 44.24 10.16 12.50
C LYS A 38 43.00 10.38 11.64
N GLU A 39 42.57 9.40 10.85
CA GLU A 39 41.35 9.57 10.05
C GLU A 39 40.12 9.71 10.94
N MET A 40 40.05 9.00 12.06
CA MET A 40 39.03 9.22 13.10
C MET A 40 39.15 10.63 13.73
N GLU A 41 40.36 11.07 14.10
CA GLU A 41 40.56 12.40 14.69
C GLU A 41 40.31 13.55 13.68
N VAL A 42 40.40 13.29 12.38
CA VAL A 42 39.97 14.21 11.31
C VAL A 42 38.46 14.16 11.12
N MET A 43 37.85 12.97 11.16
CA MET A 43 36.40 12.80 11.00
C MET A 43 35.63 13.45 12.15
N ASP A 44 36.08 13.30 13.40
CA ASP A 44 35.55 13.99 14.59
C ASP A 44 35.73 15.53 14.53
N LYS A 45 36.67 16.04 13.73
CA LYS A 45 36.86 17.49 13.48
C LYS A 45 36.13 18.02 12.25
N VAL A 46 35.63 17.13 11.39
CA VAL A 46 34.91 17.44 10.15
C VAL A 46 33.39 17.25 10.31
N LEU A 47 32.94 16.53 11.35
CA LEU A 47 31.55 16.49 11.80
C LEU A 47 31.25 17.68 12.74
N PRO A 48 30.46 18.69 12.33
CA PRO A 48 29.96 19.71 13.24
C PRO A 48 28.86 19.14 14.13
N GLU A 49 28.43 19.92 15.13
CA GLU A 49 27.28 19.66 16.02
C GLU A 49 25.99 19.29 15.26
N SER A 50 25.93 19.60 13.96
CA SER A 50 24.89 19.25 12.99
C SER A 50 24.40 17.78 12.99
N VAL A 51 25.17 16.77 13.40
CA VAL A 51 24.64 15.38 13.48
C VAL A 51 23.71 15.23 14.69
N ALA A 52 24.13 15.74 15.85
CA ALA A 52 23.30 15.79 17.05
C ALA A 52 22.10 16.72 16.85
N GLU A 53 22.29 17.88 16.19
CA GLU A 53 21.17 18.76 15.82
C GLU A 53 20.23 18.12 14.79
N GLN A 54 20.72 17.34 13.83
CA GLN A 54 19.85 16.65 12.85
C GLN A 54 19.04 15.53 13.51
N GLN A 55 19.64 14.72 14.39
CA GLN A 55 18.87 13.76 15.18
C GLN A 55 17.86 14.46 16.09
N ALA A 56 18.25 15.54 16.78
CA ALA A 56 17.32 16.35 17.58
C ALA A 56 16.22 17.02 16.73
N GLN A 57 16.48 17.39 15.47
CA GLN A 57 15.47 17.91 14.54
C GLN A 57 14.51 16.82 14.02
N PHE A 58 14.97 15.56 13.91
CA PHE A 58 14.10 14.41 13.63
C PHE A 58 13.31 13.94 14.87
N GLU A 59 13.79 14.24 16.08
CA GLU A 59 13.11 13.94 17.35
C GLU A 59 12.23 15.09 17.89
N GLN A 60 12.26 16.27 17.25
CA GLN A 60 11.23 17.30 17.51
C GLN A 60 9.84 16.70 17.27
N PRO A 61 8.87 16.87 18.19
CA PRO A 61 7.49 16.47 17.95
C PRO A 61 6.95 17.30 16.79
N HIS A 62 6.86 16.67 15.61
CA HIS A 62 6.38 17.31 14.39
C HIS A 62 4.90 17.72 14.54
N GLY A 63 4.65 18.95 15.00
CA GLY A 63 3.39 19.64 14.77
C GLY A 63 3.02 19.55 13.29
N PRO A 64 1.73 19.40 12.95
CA PRO A 64 1.27 18.67 11.76
C PRO A 64 1.92 19.15 10.47
N ALA A 65 2.93 18.40 10.02
CA ALA A 65 3.66 18.69 8.80
C ALA A 65 2.71 18.57 7.61
N GLY A 66 2.65 19.61 6.76
CA GLY A 66 1.67 19.81 5.70
C GLY A 66 1.74 18.87 4.49
N GLY A 67 2.05 17.59 4.69
CA GLY A 67 1.60 16.54 3.78
C GLY A 67 0.12 16.28 3.99
N ALA A 68 -0.65 16.11 2.92
CA ALA A 68 -2.06 15.74 3.01
C ALA A 68 -2.23 14.49 3.89
N ALA A 69 -3.09 14.58 4.91
CA ALA A 69 -3.40 13.45 5.77
C ALA A 69 -4.15 12.38 4.97
N ASP A 70 -3.72 11.12 5.07
CA ASP A 70 -4.46 10.01 4.48
C ASP A 70 -5.78 9.83 5.23
N PRO A 71 -6.93 9.74 4.53
CA PRO A 71 -8.25 9.75 5.16
C PRO A 71 -8.37 8.68 6.24
N VAL A 72 -9.12 8.96 7.31
CA VAL A 72 -9.36 7.97 8.36
C VAL A 72 -10.06 6.74 7.79
N THR A 73 -9.37 5.61 7.92
CA THR A 73 -9.86 4.26 7.61
C THR A 73 -10.61 3.73 8.81
N ARG A 74 -11.83 3.19 8.60
CA ARG A 74 -12.55 2.46 9.65
C ARG A 74 -12.26 0.98 9.52
N SER A 75 -12.07 0.28 10.64
CA SER A 75 -11.79 -1.15 10.65
C SER A 75 -12.58 -1.88 11.74
N ILE A 76 -12.87 -3.16 11.51
CA ILE A 76 -13.64 -4.04 12.40
C ILE A 76 -12.92 -5.36 12.62
N ALA A 77 -13.00 -5.88 13.84
CA ALA A 77 -12.58 -7.23 14.20
C ALA A 77 -13.66 -7.90 15.07
N LEU A 78 -13.81 -9.21 14.93
CA LEU A 78 -14.84 -10.01 15.57
C LEU A 78 -14.22 -11.23 16.25
N HIS A 79 -14.66 -11.56 17.46
CA HIS A 79 -14.36 -12.86 18.08
C HIS A 79 -15.48 -13.30 19.01
N GLY A 80 -16.13 -14.43 18.71
CA GLY A 80 -17.27 -14.93 19.47
C GLY A 80 -18.41 -13.90 19.53
N SER A 81 -18.74 -13.47 20.75
CA SER A 81 -19.71 -12.42 21.06
C SER A 81 -19.15 -10.99 20.98
N ARG A 82 -17.84 -10.82 20.82
CA ARG A 82 -17.13 -9.53 20.93
C ARG A 82 -16.93 -8.88 19.57
N VAL A 83 -17.21 -7.58 19.53
CA VAL A 83 -17.10 -6.73 18.35
C VAL A 83 -16.21 -5.56 18.68
N ALA A 84 -15.09 -5.42 17.96
CA ALA A 84 -14.15 -4.32 18.10
C ALA A 84 -14.14 -3.45 16.83
N ILE A 85 -14.26 -2.14 16.97
CA ILE A 85 -14.30 -1.18 15.86
C ILE A 85 -13.32 -0.05 16.15
N ALA A 86 -12.55 0.35 15.13
CA ALA A 86 -11.66 1.48 15.18
C ALA A 86 -12.07 2.58 14.18
N ALA A 87 -12.07 3.83 14.65
CA ALA A 87 -12.34 5.04 13.88
C ALA A 87 -11.48 6.19 14.43
N GLY A 88 -10.68 6.80 13.55
CA GLY A 88 -9.68 7.78 13.92
C GLY A 88 -8.65 7.19 14.88
N ARG A 89 -8.29 7.95 15.91
CA ARG A 89 -7.39 7.53 17.00
C ARG A 89 -8.05 6.65 18.08
N ARG A 90 -9.37 6.42 17.98
CA ARG A 90 -10.15 5.63 18.96
C ARG A 90 -10.47 4.25 18.44
N TRP A 91 -10.49 3.28 19.35
CA TRP A 91 -11.14 1.99 19.14
C TRP A 91 -12.01 1.61 20.34
N ARG A 92 -13.09 0.88 20.08
CA ARG A 92 -14.14 0.53 21.05
C ARG A 92 -14.52 -0.95 20.90
N VAL A 93 -14.91 -1.58 22.00
CA VAL A 93 -15.30 -3.00 22.05
C VAL A 93 -16.61 -3.15 22.83
N VAL A 94 -17.53 -3.95 22.30
CA VAL A 94 -18.73 -4.42 23.00
C VAL A 94 -18.79 -5.94 23.00
N ASP A 95 -19.59 -6.48 23.92
CA ASP A 95 -20.03 -7.87 23.89
C ASP A 95 -21.54 -7.93 23.62
N VAL A 96 -21.91 -8.51 22.48
CA VAL A 96 -23.28 -8.57 21.94
C VAL A 96 -24.13 -9.61 22.70
N SER A 97 -23.51 -10.56 23.40
CA SER A 97 -24.25 -11.59 24.16
C SER A 97 -24.70 -11.10 25.54
N SER A 98 -23.86 -10.29 26.19
CA SER A 98 -24.12 -9.65 27.47
C SER A 98 -24.65 -8.22 27.34
N GLN A 99 -24.73 -7.69 26.11
CA GLN A 99 -25.22 -6.35 25.77
C GLN A 99 -24.47 -5.24 26.51
N ALA A 100 -23.15 -5.42 26.63
CA ALA A 100 -22.28 -4.61 27.47
C ALA A 100 -21.21 -3.86 26.67
N GLU A 101 -20.96 -2.60 27.08
CA GLU A 101 -19.77 -1.85 26.72
C GLU A 101 -18.57 -2.49 27.44
N VAL A 102 -17.57 -2.96 26.68
CA VAL A 102 -16.47 -3.78 27.22
C VAL A 102 -15.19 -2.97 27.36
N HIS A 103 -14.86 -2.14 26.36
CA HIS A 103 -13.64 -1.33 26.37
C HIS A 103 -13.72 -0.16 25.40
N SER A 104 -12.97 0.91 25.67
CA SER A 104 -12.70 2.01 24.74
C SER A 104 -11.34 2.61 25.06
N ASP A 105 -10.52 2.83 24.05
CA ASP A 105 -9.15 3.34 24.19
C ASP A 105 -8.81 4.40 23.13
N THR A 106 -7.96 5.35 23.53
CA THR A 106 -7.40 6.42 22.67
C THR A 106 -5.91 6.65 22.94
N THR A 107 -5.16 5.58 23.27
CA THR A 107 -3.72 5.70 23.54
C THR A 107 -2.87 5.79 22.28
N HIS A 108 -3.42 5.44 21.12
CA HIS A 108 -2.80 5.73 19.83
C HIS A 108 -2.78 7.24 19.57
N GLU A 109 -1.66 7.76 19.07
CA GLU A 109 -1.48 9.21 18.82
C GLU A 109 -1.96 9.64 17.42
N GLY A 110 -2.29 8.69 16.56
CA GLY A 110 -2.82 8.90 15.21
C GLY A 110 -3.83 7.82 14.82
N ALA A 111 -4.34 7.89 13.59
CA ALA A 111 -5.38 7.00 13.10
C ALA A 111 -4.99 5.51 13.18
N VAL A 112 -5.86 4.69 13.79
CA VAL A 112 -5.73 3.23 13.82
C VAL A 112 -6.09 2.68 12.43
N ARG A 113 -5.12 2.02 11.79
CA ARG A 113 -5.24 1.47 10.43
C ARG A 113 -5.66 0.01 10.41
N GLY A 114 -5.27 -0.75 11.44
CA GLY A 114 -5.68 -2.14 11.61
C GLY A 114 -6.09 -2.44 13.04
N ILE A 115 -7.10 -3.30 13.18
CA ILE A 115 -7.48 -3.98 14.42
C ILE A 115 -7.80 -5.44 14.10
N GLN A 116 -7.32 -6.37 14.92
CA GLN A 116 -7.57 -7.82 14.81
C GLN A 116 -7.65 -8.48 16.18
N PHE A 117 -8.47 -9.54 16.31
CA PHE A 117 -8.40 -10.48 17.45
C PHE A 117 -7.44 -11.63 17.14
N SER A 118 -6.86 -12.25 18.17
CA SER A 118 -6.24 -13.57 18.05
C SER A 118 -7.31 -14.66 17.86
N ALA A 119 -6.94 -15.80 17.29
CA ALA A 119 -7.87 -16.90 17.01
C ALA A 119 -8.53 -17.51 18.27
N ASP A 120 -7.87 -17.39 19.42
CA ASP A 120 -8.37 -17.79 20.75
C ASP A 120 -9.12 -16.66 21.49
N GLY A 121 -9.20 -15.46 20.89
CA GLY A 121 -9.85 -14.27 21.44
C GLY A 121 -9.15 -13.66 22.64
N GLN A 122 -8.01 -14.21 23.09
CA GLN A 122 -7.30 -13.77 24.30
C GLN A 122 -6.55 -12.44 24.11
N TYR A 123 -6.28 -12.07 22.85
CA TYR A 123 -5.54 -10.87 22.49
C TYR A 123 -6.24 -10.05 21.41
N VAL A 124 -6.05 -8.73 21.46
CA VAL A 124 -6.29 -7.82 20.34
C VAL A 124 -4.95 -7.23 19.91
N LEU A 125 -4.81 -6.98 18.62
CA LEU A 125 -3.70 -6.25 18.01
C LEU A 125 -4.27 -5.03 17.31
N THR A 126 -3.76 -3.85 17.62
CA THR A 126 -4.03 -2.60 16.89
C THR A 126 -2.74 -2.08 16.26
N CYS A 127 -2.84 -1.36 15.15
CA CYS A 127 -1.69 -0.65 14.56
C CYS A 127 -2.11 0.64 13.85
N GLY A 128 -1.25 1.66 13.81
CA GLY A 128 -1.67 2.96 13.25
C GLY A 128 -0.60 3.92 12.76
N ASP A 129 -1.08 5.11 12.40
CA ASP A 129 -0.31 6.24 11.89
C ASP A 129 0.65 6.86 12.93
N ASP A 130 0.59 6.46 14.20
CA ASP A 130 1.59 6.79 15.24
C ASP A 130 2.88 5.95 15.16
N LYS A 131 3.01 5.11 14.12
CA LYS A 131 4.13 4.16 13.94
C LYS A 131 4.21 3.09 15.03
N THR A 132 3.11 2.79 15.72
CA THR A 132 3.04 1.69 16.68
C THR A 132 2.10 0.57 16.25
N ALA A 133 2.45 -0.64 16.63
CA ALA A 133 1.49 -1.72 16.85
C ALA A 133 1.41 -2.02 18.36
N ARG A 134 0.21 -2.28 18.87
CA ARG A 134 -0.05 -2.50 20.30
C ARG A 134 -0.81 -3.79 20.51
N SER A 135 -0.36 -4.59 21.47
CA SER A 135 -1.03 -5.84 21.85
C SER A 135 -1.76 -5.68 23.17
N TRP A 136 -2.99 -6.19 23.23
CA TRP A 136 -3.93 -5.97 24.33
C TRP A 136 -4.45 -7.31 24.82
N LYS A 137 -4.50 -7.53 26.14
CA LYS A 137 -5.05 -8.75 26.75
C LYS A 137 -6.56 -8.60 26.98
N THR A 138 -7.40 -9.37 26.30
CA THR A 138 -8.87 -9.14 26.30
C THR A 138 -9.59 -9.58 27.58
N ALA A 139 -8.86 -10.08 28.58
CA ALA A 139 -9.38 -10.46 29.90
C ALA A 139 -9.47 -9.27 30.87
N ASP A 140 -8.57 -8.29 30.74
CA ASP A 140 -8.44 -7.11 31.61
C ASP A 140 -8.14 -5.80 30.84
N TRP A 141 -8.00 -5.90 29.51
CA TRP A 141 -7.66 -4.84 28.57
C TRP A 141 -6.34 -4.11 28.87
N SER A 142 -5.42 -4.78 29.56
CA SER A 142 -4.05 -4.31 29.71
C SER A 142 -3.29 -4.31 28.36
N CYS A 143 -2.56 -3.22 28.09
CA CYS A 143 -1.61 -3.17 26.99
C CYS A 143 -0.36 -3.98 27.37
N LEU A 144 -0.10 -5.08 26.65
CA LEU A 144 1.01 -6.00 26.92
C LEU A 144 2.32 -5.59 26.25
N ARG A 145 2.23 -4.93 25.09
CA ARG A 145 3.37 -4.49 24.27
C ARG A 145 3.00 -3.24 23.48
N VAL A 146 3.96 -2.33 23.35
CA VAL A 146 3.99 -1.28 22.32
C VAL A 146 5.21 -1.55 21.45
N LEU A 147 5.00 -1.76 20.16
CA LEU A 147 6.06 -2.08 19.20
C LEU A 147 6.19 -0.94 18.19
N LYS A 148 7.41 -0.43 18.00
CA LYS A 148 7.68 0.68 17.07
C LYS A 148 8.07 0.18 15.68
N SER A 149 7.63 0.89 14.64
CA SER A 149 8.07 0.73 13.24
C SER A 149 8.73 2.00 12.70
N SER A 150 9.46 1.88 11.60
CA SER A 150 10.21 3.01 11.01
C SER A 150 9.28 4.05 10.37
N LYS A 151 8.14 3.60 9.83
CA LYS A 151 7.05 4.39 9.24
C LYS A 151 5.73 4.06 9.95
N LYS A 152 4.67 4.76 9.54
CA LYS A 152 3.27 4.48 9.91
C LYS A 152 2.96 2.99 9.69
N ALA A 153 2.32 2.34 10.66
CA ALA A 153 1.84 0.97 10.49
C ALA A 153 0.51 0.97 9.72
N CYS A 154 0.33 0.07 8.77
CA CYS A 154 -0.77 0.09 7.81
C CYS A 154 -1.61 -1.19 7.75
N ALA A 155 -1.09 -2.34 8.18
CA ALA A 155 -1.86 -3.59 8.31
C ALA A 155 -1.33 -4.43 9.50
N CYS A 156 -2.17 -5.27 10.09
CA CYS A 156 -1.78 -6.18 11.16
C CYS A 156 -2.56 -7.50 11.12
N ALA A 157 -1.96 -8.57 11.66
CA ALA A 157 -2.53 -9.92 11.74
C ALA A 157 -1.88 -10.71 12.90
N PHE A 158 -2.46 -11.85 13.27
CA PHE A 158 -1.79 -12.86 14.10
C PHE A 158 -1.32 -14.03 13.23
N SER A 159 -0.27 -14.74 13.65
CA SER A 159 0.02 -16.09 13.15
C SER A 159 -1.13 -17.05 13.50
N GLN A 160 -1.42 -18.06 12.66
CA GLN A 160 -2.56 -18.98 12.87
C GLN A 160 -2.56 -19.67 14.26
N ASN A 161 -1.39 -19.90 14.85
CA ASN A 161 -1.22 -20.51 16.17
C ASN A 161 -1.33 -19.52 17.36
N GLY A 162 -1.63 -18.24 17.11
CA GLY A 162 -1.73 -17.18 18.11
C GLY A 162 -0.43 -16.72 18.77
N ARG A 163 0.71 -17.38 18.52
CA ARG A 163 1.98 -17.14 19.25
C ARG A 163 2.74 -15.91 18.82
N HIS A 164 2.49 -15.43 17.61
CA HIS A 164 3.13 -14.23 17.05
C HIS A 164 2.09 -13.23 16.56
N LEU A 165 2.38 -11.96 16.81
CA LEU A 165 1.73 -10.83 16.16
C LEU A 165 2.57 -10.42 14.94
N LEU A 166 1.89 -9.92 13.90
CA LEU A 166 2.47 -9.50 12.63
C LEU A 166 1.91 -8.11 12.29
N PHE A 167 2.76 -7.19 11.86
CA PHE A 167 2.30 -5.89 11.36
C PHE A 167 3.19 -5.37 10.25
N ALA A 168 2.62 -4.60 9.33
CA ALA A 168 3.32 -4.01 8.21
C ALA A 168 3.41 -2.49 8.34
N ASP A 169 4.52 -1.91 7.89
CA ASP A 169 4.72 -0.47 7.81
C ASP A 169 4.79 0.04 6.35
N ARG A 170 4.62 1.36 6.18
CA ARG A 170 4.54 1.99 4.86
C ARG A 170 5.84 1.99 4.04
N PHE A 171 6.98 1.55 4.58
CA PHE A 171 8.20 1.29 3.82
C PHE A 171 8.06 0.04 2.93
N GLY A 172 7.25 -0.93 3.36
CA GLY A 172 7.15 -2.26 2.75
C GLY A 172 7.61 -3.40 3.68
N ASP A 173 8.05 -3.08 4.90
CA ASP A 173 8.48 -4.07 5.89
C ASP A 173 7.29 -4.72 6.60
N VAL A 174 7.39 -6.03 6.82
CA VAL A 174 6.56 -6.80 7.73
C VAL A 174 7.41 -7.17 8.96
N LEU A 175 6.91 -6.78 10.12
CA LEU A 175 7.53 -6.88 11.42
C LEU A 175 6.79 -7.92 12.29
N VAL A 176 7.51 -8.59 13.18
CA VAL A 176 7.01 -9.69 14.01
C VAL A 176 7.52 -9.61 15.44
N ALA A 177 6.66 -9.97 16.40
CA ALA A 177 7.05 -10.24 17.78
C ALA A 177 6.26 -11.44 18.33
N ALA A 178 6.71 -12.01 19.45
CA ALA A 178 5.93 -13.00 20.19
C ALA A 178 4.75 -12.32 20.90
N THR A 179 3.53 -12.84 20.77
CA THR A 179 2.29 -12.24 21.30
C THR A 179 2.40 -11.90 22.79
N THR A 180 2.96 -12.80 23.60
CA THR A 180 3.16 -12.61 25.03
C THR A 180 4.58 -12.16 25.36
N PRO A 181 4.73 -11.25 26.35
CA PRO A 181 5.85 -11.13 27.27
C PRO A 181 6.86 -12.29 27.29
N ALA A 182 8.14 -12.08 26.97
CA ALA A 182 9.18 -13.02 27.40
C ALA A 182 9.18 -13.12 28.95
N ALA A 183 9.00 -11.98 29.63
CA ALA A 183 8.72 -11.93 31.06
C ALA A 183 7.35 -12.54 31.43
N ALA A 184 6.27 -12.33 30.63
CA ALA A 184 4.95 -12.88 30.94
C ALA A 184 4.88 -14.42 30.85
N ALA A 185 5.67 -15.04 29.96
CA ALA A 185 5.83 -16.49 29.90
C ALA A 185 6.40 -17.09 31.20
N ALA A 186 7.20 -16.31 31.96
CA ALA A 186 7.66 -16.67 33.31
C ALA A 186 6.73 -16.16 34.43
N ALA A 187 6.13 -14.98 34.25
CA ALA A 187 5.31 -14.28 35.24
C ALA A 187 3.84 -14.72 35.28
N ALA A 188 3.42 -15.69 34.44
CA ALA A 188 2.14 -16.36 34.54
C ALA A 188 1.87 -17.01 35.93
N ALA A 189 2.88 -17.06 36.80
CA ALA A 189 2.79 -17.51 38.19
C ALA A 189 2.61 -16.41 39.25
N ALA A 190 2.76 -15.11 38.95
CA ALA A 190 2.80 -14.07 40.00
C ALA A 190 2.34 -12.65 39.60
N ASN A 191 1.12 -12.30 40.03
CA ASN A 191 0.52 -10.96 40.25
C ASN A 191 0.57 -9.87 39.15
N ALA A 192 -0.57 -9.20 38.99
CA ALA A 192 -0.72 -8.03 38.15
C ALA A 192 -0.38 -6.73 38.91
N ASN A 193 0.47 -5.90 38.30
CA ASN A 193 0.48 -4.45 38.50
C ASN A 193 0.97 -3.83 37.18
N ALA A 194 0.13 -2.99 36.56
CA ALA A 194 0.41 -2.47 35.23
C ALA A 194 1.35 -1.26 35.28
N ALA A 195 2.63 -1.48 34.99
CA ALA A 195 3.46 -0.43 34.39
C ALA A 195 3.00 -0.21 32.93
N ALA A 196 3.21 0.99 32.39
CA ALA A 196 3.05 1.20 30.95
C ALA A 196 4.06 0.33 30.20
N ALA A 197 3.62 -0.42 29.19
CA ALA A 197 4.52 -1.24 28.39
C ALA A 197 5.50 -0.32 27.62
N GLU A 198 6.79 -0.42 27.94
CA GLU A 198 7.83 0.32 27.23
C GLU A 198 7.90 -0.11 25.76
N ALA A 199 8.40 0.79 24.91
CA ALA A 199 8.42 0.57 23.47
C ALA A 199 9.54 -0.39 23.07
N GLU A 200 9.15 -1.53 22.50
CA GLU A 200 10.03 -2.62 22.10
C GLU A 200 10.28 -2.60 20.58
N GLU A 201 11.46 -3.07 20.18
CA GLU A 201 11.82 -3.24 18.76
C GLU A 201 11.39 -4.63 18.27
N PRO A 202 10.53 -4.72 17.23
CA PRO A 202 10.15 -6.00 16.63
C PRO A 202 11.25 -6.55 15.73
N ALA A 203 11.25 -7.86 15.48
CA ALA A 203 12.10 -8.46 14.46
C ALA A 203 11.52 -8.21 13.06
N LEU A 204 12.39 -8.09 12.04
CA LEU A 204 11.98 -8.06 10.64
C LEU A 204 11.62 -9.47 10.17
N LEU A 205 10.37 -9.67 9.72
CA LEU A 205 9.94 -10.92 9.10
C LEU A 205 10.35 -10.96 7.62
N LEU A 206 9.89 -9.98 6.84
CA LEU A 206 10.21 -9.86 5.41
C LEU A 206 10.02 -8.42 4.94
N GLY A 207 10.77 -8.01 3.92
CA GLY A 207 10.55 -6.76 3.21
C GLY A 207 9.89 -6.97 1.84
N HIS A 208 9.14 -5.98 1.38
CA HIS A 208 8.80 -5.76 -0.03
C HIS A 208 9.67 -4.65 -0.60
N LEU A 209 10.08 -4.80 -1.86
CA LEU A 209 10.84 -3.76 -2.59
C LEU A 209 10.01 -2.49 -2.88
N GLN A 210 8.69 -2.57 -2.72
CA GLN A 210 7.75 -1.50 -3.08
C GLN A 210 6.90 -1.10 -1.86
N ALA A 211 6.71 0.20 -1.70
CA ALA A 211 6.19 0.80 -0.50
C ALA A 211 4.66 0.67 -0.35
N ILE A 212 4.22 0.57 0.92
CA ILE A 212 2.84 0.39 1.38
C ILE A 212 2.27 -1.01 1.08
N ILE A 213 2.34 -1.87 2.09
CA ILE A 213 1.51 -3.07 2.20
C ILE A 213 0.10 -2.65 2.62
N THR A 214 -0.92 -3.18 1.97
CA THR A 214 -2.33 -2.81 2.17
C THR A 214 -3.09 -3.81 3.04
N SER A 215 -2.69 -5.08 3.03
CA SER A 215 -3.34 -6.15 3.79
C SER A 215 -2.34 -7.25 4.17
N LEU A 216 -2.57 -7.88 5.32
CA LEU A 216 -1.88 -9.09 5.78
C LEU A 216 -2.95 -10.15 6.08
N THR A 217 -2.85 -11.32 5.46
CA THR A 217 -3.73 -12.47 5.68
C THR A 217 -2.90 -13.69 6.06
N SER A 218 -3.23 -14.32 7.18
CA SER A 218 -2.61 -15.56 7.66
C SER A 218 -3.62 -16.72 7.68
N GLY A 219 -3.18 -17.90 8.10
CA GLY A 219 -4.06 -19.07 8.25
C GLY A 219 -4.30 -19.87 6.98
N LEU A 220 -3.59 -19.55 5.91
CA LEU A 220 -3.46 -20.36 4.70
C LEU A 220 -2.35 -21.41 4.91
N VAL A 221 -2.49 -22.57 4.27
CA VAL A 221 -1.56 -23.70 4.39
C VAL A 221 -1.32 -24.29 3.00
N SER A 222 -0.04 -24.43 2.61
CA SER A 222 0.33 -25.00 1.31
C SER A 222 -0.05 -26.48 1.19
N SER A 223 -0.04 -27.05 -0.02
CA SER A 223 -0.19 -28.50 -0.20
C SER A 223 0.93 -29.32 0.47
N SER A 224 2.11 -28.70 0.69
CA SER A 224 3.22 -29.25 1.49
C SER A 224 3.03 -29.12 3.02
N GLY A 225 1.97 -28.47 3.50
CA GLY A 225 1.70 -28.28 4.93
C GLY A 225 2.46 -27.11 5.58
N GLN A 226 3.16 -26.28 4.80
CA GLN A 226 3.79 -25.04 5.27
C GLN A 226 2.71 -23.97 5.55
N GLN A 227 2.87 -23.21 6.62
CA GLN A 227 2.02 -22.06 6.91
C GLN A 227 2.34 -20.92 5.93
N LEU A 228 1.33 -20.24 5.41
CA LEU A 228 1.49 -19.13 4.48
C LEU A 228 1.02 -17.80 5.09
N LEU A 229 1.84 -16.76 4.89
CA LEU A 229 1.48 -15.37 5.10
C LEU A 229 1.30 -14.70 3.72
N VAL A 230 0.08 -14.27 3.44
CA VAL A 230 -0.23 -13.41 2.29
C VAL A 230 -0.05 -11.96 2.68
N SER A 231 0.63 -11.22 1.82
CA SER A 231 0.80 -9.77 1.89
C SER A 231 0.46 -9.14 0.55
N THR A 232 -0.30 -8.06 0.55
CA THR A 232 -0.74 -7.36 -0.67
C THR A 232 -0.13 -5.98 -0.77
N ASP A 233 0.25 -5.55 -1.97
CA ASP A 233 0.94 -4.27 -2.19
C ASP A 233 0.18 -3.27 -3.09
N ARG A 234 0.69 -2.04 -3.05
CA ARG A 234 0.21 -0.88 -3.81
C ARG A 234 0.50 -0.95 -5.33
N ASP A 235 1.29 -1.91 -5.77
CA ASP A 235 1.67 -2.11 -7.18
C ASP A 235 0.86 -3.25 -7.84
N GLY A 236 -0.16 -3.79 -7.16
CA GLY A 236 -1.05 -4.83 -7.68
C GLY A 236 -0.60 -6.26 -7.38
N LYS A 237 0.44 -6.45 -6.55
CA LYS A 237 0.99 -7.77 -6.22
C LYS A 237 0.33 -8.36 -4.98
N VAL A 238 0.11 -9.67 -5.04
CA VAL A 238 -0.29 -10.52 -3.92
C VAL A 238 0.82 -11.54 -3.74
N ARG A 239 1.53 -11.51 -2.61
CA ARG A 239 2.69 -12.36 -2.32
C ARG A 239 2.34 -13.32 -1.19
N ALA A 240 2.32 -14.62 -1.46
CA ALA A 240 2.32 -15.67 -0.46
C ALA A 240 3.77 -16.02 -0.08
N SER A 241 4.14 -15.84 1.18
CA SER A 241 5.46 -16.23 1.72
C SER A 241 5.28 -17.33 2.76
N VAL A 242 6.26 -18.21 2.90
CA VAL A 242 6.24 -19.24 3.95
C VAL A 242 6.47 -18.57 5.29
N LEU A 243 5.52 -18.74 6.21
CA LEU A 243 5.65 -18.33 7.61
C LEU A 243 6.33 -19.48 8.38
N PRO A 244 7.62 -19.40 8.73
CA PRO A 244 8.32 -20.51 9.37
C PRO A 244 7.85 -20.69 10.82
N ALA A 245 8.17 -21.86 11.39
CA ALA A 245 7.78 -22.22 12.76
C ALA A 245 8.35 -21.28 13.85
N ASP A 246 9.42 -20.54 13.54
CA ASP A 246 9.91 -19.40 14.31
C ASP A 246 10.09 -18.20 13.36
N PRO A 247 9.06 -17.34 13.22
CA PRO A 247 9.11 -16.19 12.32
C PRO A 247 10.06 -15.08 12.79
N THR A 248 10.53 -15.11 14.04
CA THR A 248 11.47 -14.08 14.55
C THR A 248 12.85 -14.14 13.89
N LYS A 249 13.14 -15.22 13.16
CA LYS A 249 14.34 -15.39 12.33
C LYS A 249 14.19 -14.93 10.87
N GLY A 250 13.04 -14.36 10.50
CA GLY A 250 12.75 -13.92 9.14
C GLY A 250 12.14 -15.00 8.23
N SER A 251 11.61 -14.56 7.08
CA SER A 251 10.88 -15.32 6.06
C SER A 251 11.49 -15.06 4.68
N TYR A 252 12.54 -15.81 4.36
CA TYR A 252 13.26 -15.71 3.09
C TYR A 252 12.55 -16.43 1.91
N GLU A 253 11.66 -17.39 2.19
CA GLU A 253 11.01 -18.21 1.18
C GLU A 253 9.69 -17.58 0.70
N ILE A 254 9.64 -17.23 -0.58
CA ILE A 254 8.43 -16.81 -1.27
C ILE A 254 7.80 -18.07 -1.88
N HIS A 255 6.59 -18.41 -1.43
CA HIS A 255 5.88 -19.61 -1.90
C HIS A 255 5.32 -19.38 -3.30
N ASN A 256 4.58 -18.29 -3.48
CA ASN A 256 3.99 -17.96 -4.78
C ASN A 256 3.54 -16.49 -4.87
N TYR A 257 3.23 -16.05 -6.10
CA TYR A 257 2.58 -14.77 -6.38
C TYR A 257 1.24 -14.99 -7.08
N CYS A 258 0.19 -14.33 -6.60
CA CYS A 258 -1.12 -14.31 -7.24
C CYS A 258 -1.24 -13.04 -8.10
N LEU A 259 -0.81 -13.10 -9.36
CA LEU A 259 -0.70 -11.93 -10.24
C LEU A 259 -1.92 -11.80 -11.17
N GLY A 260 -2.48 -10.59 -11.27
CA GLY A 260 -3.54 -10.29 -12.24
C GLY A 260 -4.41 -9.07 -11.95
N HIS A 261 -4.40 -8.52 -10.72
CA HIS A 261 -4.94 -7.18 -10.47
C HIS A 261 -4.18 -6.16 -11.33
N THR A 262 -4.90 -5.19 -11.90
CA THR A 262 -4.34 -4.21 -12.86
C THR A 262 -4.13 -2.82 -12.24
N ASN A 263 -4.30 -2.72 -10.93
CA ASN A 263 -4.08 -1.55 -10.08
C ASN A 263 -3.76 -2.06 -8.64
N PHE A 264 -3.54 -1.16 -7.68
CA PHE A 264 -3.26 -1.53 -6.28
C PHE A 264 -4.27 -2.56 -5.71
N VAL A 265 -3.77 -3.54 -4.94
CA VAL A 265 -4.63 -4.42 -4.14
C VAL A 265 -4.90 -3.73 -2.81
N THR A 266 -6.14 -3.74 -2.33
CA THR A 266 -6.55 -3.04 -1.09
C THR A 266 -6.72 -3.99 0.08
N CYS A 267 -7.25 -5.18 -0.17
CA CYS A 267 -7.75 -6.07 0.86
C CYS A 267 -7.60 -7.54 0.44
N SER A 268 -7.46 -8.41 1.43
CA SER A 268 -7.32 -9.85 1.27
C SER A 268 -8.07 -10.58 2.39
N ALA A 269 -8.59 -11.77 2.10
CA ALA A 269 -9.21 -12.64 3.09
C ALA A 269 -9.01 -14.11 2.71
N ALA A 270 -8.58 -14.94 3.65
CA ALA A 270 -8.52 -16.38 3.47
C ALA A 270 -9.93 -16.98 3.44
N VAL A 271 -10.17 -17.94 2.54
CA VAL A 271 -11.36 -18.80 2.61
C VAL A 271 -11.13 -19.81 3.74
N PRO A 272 -12.11 -20.07 4.63
CA PRO A 272 -11.94 -21.03 5.73
C PRO A 272 -11.45 -22.40 5.24
N ALA A 273 -10.41 -22.94 5.89
CA ALA A 273 -9.70 -24.13 5.42
C ALA A 273 -10.59 -25.36 5.17
N ALA A 274 -11.66 -25.55 5.97
CA ALA A 274 -12.62 -26.63 5.76
C ALA A 274 -13.39 -26.48 4.43
N ALA A 275 -13.71 -25.26 4.01
CA ALA A 275 -14.36 -24.98 2.73
C ALA A 275 -13.34 -25.04 1.57
N ALA A 276 -12.11 -24.57 1.76
CA ALA A 276 -11.04 -24.74 0.77
C ALA A 276 -10.80 -26.24 0.45
N VAL A 277 -10.69 -27.08 1.49
CA VAL A 277 -10.52 -28.53 1.33
C VAL A 277 -11.74 -29.17 0.66
N ALA A 278 -12.96 -28.73 0.96
CA ALA A 278 -14.17 -29.17 0.25
C ALA A 278 -14.18 -28.75 -1.24
N ALA A 279 -13.48 -27.68 -1.60
CA ALA A 279 -13.25 -27.25 -2.98
C ALA A 279 -12.07 -27.96 -3.68
N GLY A 280 -11.34 -28.84 -2.99
CA GLY A 280 -10.16 -29.52 -3.53
C GLY A 280 -8.87 -28.69 -3.52
N SER A 281 -8.78 -27.62 -2.73
CA SER A 281 -7.57 -26.78 -2.56
C SER A 281 -7.18 -26.65 -1.09
N SER A 282 -5.89 -26.47 -0.80
CA SER A 282 -5.39 -26.23 0.55
C SER A 282 -5.39 -24.74 0.96
N SER A 283 -5.36 -23.82 -0.02
CA SER A 283 -5.18 -22.39 0.20
C SER A 283 -5.98 -21.53 -0.80
N LEU A 284 -7.29 -21.42 -0.57
CA LEU A 284 -8.12 -20.47 -1.32
C LEU A 284 -8.09 -19.07 -0.69
N LEU A 285 -7.85 -18.06 -1.52
CA LEU A 285 -7.72 -16.66 -1.15
C LEU A 285 -8.68 -15.78 -1.95
N ILE A 286 -9.34 -14.83 -1.28
CA ILE A 286 -10.06 -13.72 -1.91
C ILE A 286 -9.22 -12.44 -1.81
N THR A 287 -9.19 -11.65 -2.87
CA THR A 287 -8.63 -10.27 -2.85
C THR A 287 -9.57 -9.26 -3.51
N GLY A 288 -9.47 -8.01 -3.10
CA GLY A 288 -10.09 -6.85 -3.75
C GLY A 288 -9.05 -5.78 -4.09
N GLY A 289 -9.31 -4.95 -5.10
CA GLY A 289 -8.37 -3.90 -5.52
C GLY A 289 -8.99 -2.66 -6.18
N GLY A 290 -8.13 -1.69 -6.45
CA GLY A 290 -8.41 -0.44 -7.17
C GLY A 290 -8.65 -0.60 -8.68
N ASP A 291 -8.70 -1.84 -9.20
CA ASP A 291 -9.20 -2.13 -10.55
C ASP A 291 -10.70 -2.48 -10.56
N GLY A 292 -11.38 -2.33 -9.41
CA GLY A 292 -12.81 -2.60 -9.26
C GLY A 292 -13.17 -4.09 -9.20
N THR A 293 -12.18 -4.98 -9.10
CA THR A 293 -12.41 -6.44 -9.13
C THR A 293 -12.29 -7.10 -7.75
N VAL A 294 -13.09 -8.14 -7.55
CA VAL A 294 -12.93 -9.16 -6.50
C VAL A 294 -12.45 -10.45 -7.17
N ARG A 295 -11.37 -11.05 -6.68
CA ARG A 295 -10.72 -12.20 -7.31
C ARG A 295 -10.56 -13.37 -6.34
N LEU A 296 -10.74 -14.58 -6.86
CA LEU A 296 -10.50 -15.84 -6.17
C LEU A 296 -9.22 -16.47 -6.73
N TRP A 297 -8.34 -16.87 -5.83
CA TRP A 297 -7.06 -17.50 -6.14
C TRP A 297 -6.91 -18.82 -5.41
N ASP A 298 -6.18 -19.72 -6.03
CA ASP A 298 -5.42 -20.74 -5.32
C ASP A 298 -4.03 -20.15 -5.01
N ALA A 299 -3.77 -19.87 -3.73
CA ALA A 299 -2.53 -19.25 -3.26
C ALA A 299 -1.37 -20.24 -3.09
N ASP A 300 -1.64 -21.55 -3.18
CA ASP A 300 -0.60 -22.58 -3.21
C ASP A 300 0.09 -22.63 -4.58
N THR A 301 -0.69 -22.43 -5.66
CA THR A 301 -0.24 -22.46 -7.07
C THR A 301 -0.12 -21.08 -7.72
N GLY A 302 -0.56 -20.01 -7.05
CA GLY A 302 -0.62 -18.64 -7.61
C GLY A 302 -1.76 -18.42 -8.62
N ARG A 303 -2.56 -19.43 -8.93
CA ARG A 303 -3.52 -19.41 -10.05
C ARG A 303 -4.80 -18.64 -9.71
N GLN A 304 -5.21 -17.72 -10.58
CA GLN A 304 -6.56 -17.15 -10.55
C GLN A 304 -7.60 -18.21 -10.93
N LEU A 305 -8.59 -18.43 -10.07
CA LEU A 305 -9.70 -19.36 -10.31
C LEU A 305 -10.95 -18.64 -10.82
N ALA A 306 -11.26 -17.47 -10.26
CA ALA A 306 -12.40 -16.64 -10.66
C ALA A 306 -12.12 -15.14 -10.49
N SER A 307 -12.89 -14.30 -11.17
CA SER A 307 -12.90 -12.85 -11.02
C SER A 307 -14.33 -12.32 -11.18
N TYR A 308 -14.68 -11.28 -10.44
CA TYR A 308 -15.94 -10.57 -10.49
C TYR A 308 -15.68 -9.07 -10.52
N VAL A 309 -16.42 -8.32 -11.34
CA VAL A 309 -16.30 -6.86 -11.48
C VAL A 309 -17.33 -6.21 -10.56
N ALA A 310 -16.87 -5.63 -9.44
CA ALA A 310 -17.70 -4.96 -8.44
C ALA A 310 -17.89 -3.45 -8.74
N SER A 311 -16.94 -2.86 -9.46
CA SER A 311 -17.11 -1.58 -10.16
C SER A 311 -16.59 -1.71 -11.58
N GLU A 312 -17.45 -1.43 -12.56
CA GLU A 312 -17.00 -1.16 -13.93
C GLU A 312 -16.33 0.22 -14.00
N GLN A 313 -15.65 0.51 -15.11
CA GLN A 313 -15.27 1.88 -15.46
C GLN A 313 -16.54 2.62 -15.93
N PRO A 314 -16.68 3.93 -15.65
CA PRO A 314 -17.74 4.72 -16.27
C PRO A 314 -17.62 4.63 -17.79
N GLN A 315 -18.62 4.05 -18.45
CA GLN A 315 -18.66 4.04 -19.91
C GLN A 315 -18.64 5.50 -20.39
N GLN A 316 -17.56 5.89 -21.05
CA GLN A 316 -17.56 7.13 -21.81
C GLN A 316 -18.65 6.98 -22.86
N GLN A 317 -19.63 7.89 -22.86
CA GLN A 317 -20.60 7.95 -23.94
C GLN A 317 -19.84 8.26 -25.22
N GLU A 318 -19.64 7.24 -26.05
CA GLU A 318 -19.18 7.42 -27.42
C GLU A 318 -20.15 8.40 -28.07
N GLN A 319 -19.67 9.61 -28.35
CA GLN A 319 -20.43 10.59 -29.09
C GLN A 319 -20.63 10.01 -30.48
N GLN A 320 -21.83 9.48 -30.75
CA GLN A 320 -22.18 8.91 -32.04
C GLN A 320 -21.75 9.90 -33.14
N PRO A 321 -20.98 9.46 -34.16
CA PRO A 321 -20.51 10.36 -35.19
C PRO A 321 -21.73 11.02 -35.85
N LYS A 322 -21.75 12.36 -35.89
CA LYS A 322 -22.84 13.15 -36.47
C LYS A 322 -22.83 13.16 -38.01
N ASP A 323 -22.43 12.05 -38.62
CA ASP A 323 -22.38 11.83 -40.06
C ASP A 323 -23.82 11.60 -40.59
N GLY A 324 -24.62 12.66 -40.60
CA GLY A 324 -26.04 12.55 -40.92
C GLY A 324 -26.85 13.84 -41.08
N GLN A 325 -26.24 15.03 -41.10
CA GLN A 325 -27.02 16.28 -41.29
C GLN A 325 -26.37 17.45 -42.05
N GLU A 326 -25.21 17.27 -42.69
CA GLU A 326 -24.55 18.31 -43.53
C GLU A 326 -24.83 18.16 -45.04
N GLN A 327 -26.05 17.77 -45.45
CA GLN A 327 -26.43 17.67 -46.88
C GLN A 327 -27.78 18.32 -47.24
N GLN A 328 -28.33 19.20 -46.38
CA GLN A 328 -29.55 19.98 -46.68
C GLN A 328 -29.45 21.47 -46.32
N GLN A 329 -28.26 22.08 -46.47
CA GLN A 329 -28.12 23.53 -46.24
C GLN A 329 -27.13 24.28 -47.15
N GLU A 330 -26.77 23.71 -48.32
CA GLU A 330 -25.92 24.36 -49.33
C GLU A 330 -26.61 24.58 -50.70
N ALA A 331 -27.93 24.37 -50.77
CA ALA A 331 -28.74 24.51 -52.00
C ALA A 331 -29.72 25.71 -51.98
N ALA A 332 -29.50 26.68 -51.10
CA ALA A 332 -30.42 27.80 -50.85
C ALA A 332 -29.72 29.18 -50.74
N ALA A 333 -28.48 29.30 -51.25
CA ALA A 333 -27.64 30.49 -51.09
C ALA A 333 -27.42 31.30 -52.39
N ASP A 334 -28.15 31.00 -53.47
CA ASP A 334 -27.94 31.61 -54.81
C ASP A 334 -29.27 32.08 -55.47
N ALA A 335 -30.25 32.51 -54.65
CA ALA A 335 -31.60 32.84 -55.11
C ALA A 335 -32.30 33.96 -54.32
N ALA A 336 -31.58 35.04 -53.96
CA ALA A 336 -32.15 36.16 -53.18
C ALA A 336 -31.59 37.55 -53.56
N ALA A 337 -31.31 37.79 -54.85
CA ALA A 337 -30.92 39.11 -55.34
C ALA A 337 -32.06 39.77 -56.14
N GLN A 338 -32.88 40.63 -55.49
CA GLN A 338 -33.56 41.84 -56.02
C GLN A 338 -34.74 42.32 -55.14
N GLY A 339 -34.55 43.44 -54.44
CA GLY A 339 -35.62 44.34 -53.96
C GLY A 339 -36.50 43.87 -52.78
N ASP A 340 -37.20 44.77 -52.07
CA ASP A 340 -37.02 46.23 -51.94
C ASP A 340 -37.72 46.75 -50.67
N ALA A 341 -37.38 47.98 -50.25
CA ALA A 341 -38.09 48.87 -49.32
C ALA A 341 -38.35 48.46 -47.83
N ASP A 342 -37.78 49.31 -46.95
CA ASP A 342 -38.36 49.91 -45.73
C ASP A 342 -38.49 49.19 -44.35
N MET A 343 -37.74 49.78 -43.40
CA MET A 343 -38.15 50.19 -42.05
C MET A 343 -38.53 49.13 -40.98
N ALA A 344 -37.55 48.72 -40.17
CA ALA A 344 -37.27 49.40 -38.89
C ALA A 344 -36.02 48.83 -38.15
N GLU A 345 -35.28 49.71 -37.47
CA GLU A 345 -34.02 49.47 -36.74
C GLU A 345 -34.18 49.79 -35.22
N PRO A 346 -33.21 49.48 -34.32
CA PRO A 346 -32.34 48.30 -34.25
C PRO A 346 -32.01 47.84 -32.79
N ALA A 347 -30.95 47.03 -32.66
CA ALA A 347 -30.00 46.90 -31.53
C ALA A 347 -30.37 46.01 -30.31
N ALA A 348 -29.45 45.33 -29.61
CA ALA A 348 -28.04 44.89 -29.83
C ALA A 348 -27.58 44.14 -28.55
N ALA A 349 -26.62 43.21 -28.49
CA ALA A 349 -25.90 42.41 -29.50
C ALA A 349 -25.32 41.12 -28.83
N ALA A 350 -25.08 40.10 -29.67
CA ALA A 350 -23.93 39.17 -29.82
C ALA A 350 -22.98 38.84 -28.61
N ALA A 351 -22.35 37.64 -28.45
CA ALA A 351 -21.85 36.57 -29.37
C ALA A 351 -20.67 37.01 -30.29
N ALA A 352 -19.73 36.19 -30.80
CA ALA A 352 -19.31 34.78 -30.56
C ALA A 352 -17.76 34.78 -30.32
N ALA A 353 -16.82 33.89 -30.71
CA ALA A 353 -16.67 32.60 -31.41
C ALA A 353 -15.31 31.98 -30.93
N ALA A 354 -14.90 30.69 -31.04
CA ALA A 354 -15.30 29.48 -31.79
C ALA A 354 -14.54 29.22 -33.13
N ALA A 355 -13.48 28.40 -33.08
CA ALA A 355 -12.78 27.68 -34.19
C ALA A 355 -11.86 26.59 -33.57
N GLU A 356 -11.86 25.28 -33.91
CA GLU A 356 -11.55 24.56 -35.18
C GLU A 356 -10.05 24.46 -35.51
N GLY A 357 -9.45 23.36 -36.02
CA GLY A 357 -9.88 21.99 -36.39
C GLY A 357 -8.63 21.09 -36.62
N ARG A 358 -8.64 19.86 -37.19
CA ARG A 358 -9.70 18.93 -37.67
C ARG A 358 -9.32 17.44 -37.36
N ALA A 359 -9.09 16.51 -38.32
CA ALA A 359 -8.88 15.05 -38.02
C ALA A 359 -8.13 14.20 -39.10
N GLN A 360 -8.00 12.87 -38.86
CA GLN A 360 -7.50 11.70 -39.67
C GLN A 360 -6.13 11.09 -39.22
N GLY A 361 -5.90 9.75 -39.17
CA GLY A 361 -6.83 8.60 -39.21
C GLY A 361 -6.17 7.20 -39.36
N ALA A 362 -6.63 6.21 -38.56
CA ALA A 362 -6.47 4.73 -38.66
C ALA A 362 -5.08 4.03 -38.50
N GLY A 363 -5.08 2.80 -37.94
CA GLY A 363 -3.96 1.83 -37.95
C GLY A 363 -3.87 0.92 -36.69
N ASP A 364 -4.06 -0.39 -36.84
CA ASP A 364 -3.90 -1.40 -35.76
C ASP A 364 -2.43 -1.84 -35.56
N TYR A 365 -2.03 -2.23 -34.33
CA TYR A 365 -1.53 -3.60 -34.04
C TYR A 365 -1.28 -3.90 -32.54
N VAL A 366 -0.99 -5.17 -32.25
CA VAL A 366 -0.64 -5.80 -30.97
C VAL A 366 0.79 -5.44 -30.52
N GLY A 367 1.05 -5.34 -29.20
CA GLY A 367 2.42 -5.34 -28.67
C GLY A 367 2.52 -5.29 -27.14
N SER A 368 3.18 -6.27 -26.53
CA SER A 368 3.43 -6.33 -25.08
C SER A 368 4.90 -6.09 -24.74
N SER A 369 5.18 -5.11 -23.88
CA SER A 369 6.40 -5.02 -23.05
C SER A 369 6.10 -4.14 -21.83
N SER A 370 6.66 -4.31 -20.63
CA SER A 370 7.78 -5.14 -20.13
C SER A 370 9.19 -4.69 -20.54
N SER A 371 9.54 -3.47 -20.15
CA SER A 371 10.92 -3.10 -19.75
C SER A 371 10.83 -2.51 -18.33
N SER A 372 11.53 -3.00 -17.30
CA SER A 372 12.94 -3.41 -17.18
C SER A 372 13.89 -2.23 -17.36
N GLU A 373 14.77 -2.04 -16.38
CA GLU A 373 15.67 -0.88 -16.31
C GLU A 373 16.76 -0.96 -17.38
N GLY A 374 17.27 0.21 -17.76
CA GLY A 374 18.37 0.37 -18.69
C GLY A 374 19.14 1.63 -18.30
N GLU A 375 20.25 1.44 -17.60
CA GLU A 375 21.23 2.48 -17.35
C GLU A 375 21.84 2.95 -18.67
N ASN A 376 22.20 4.23 -18.77
CA ASN A 376 23.23 4.72 -19.68
C ASN A 376 23.84 5.99 -19.08
N ASP A 377 25.16 6.03 -19.06
CA ASP A 377 25.98 7.13 -18.57
C ASP A 377 26.37 8.10 -19.72
N GLU A 378 27.12 9.15 -19.42
CA GLU A 378 27.37 10.26 -20.35
C GLU A 378 28.20 9.90 -21.60
N GLY A 379 27.87 10.56 -22.72
CA GLY A 379 28.61 10.52 -23.99
C GLY A 379 28.39 11.81 -24.79
N ALA A 380 29.47 12.45 -25.25
CA ALA A 380 29.44 13.85 -25.66
C ALA A 380 29.43 14.10 -27.19
N ALA A 381 29.17 15.37 -27.53
CA ALA A 381 29.43 16.07 -28.80
C ALA A 381 28.50 15.83 -30.01
N GLY A 382 27.70 16.86 -30.30
CA GLY A 382 27.74 17.59 -31.58
C GLY A 382 27.12 16.94 -32.83
N GLY A 383 25.95 17.43 -33.23
CA GLY A 383 25.38 17.21 -34.56
C GLY A 383 24.03 17.90 -34.73
N ASP A 384 23.94 18.88 -35.64
CA ASP A 384 22.66 19.43 -36.09
C ASP A 384 22.09 18.55 -37.19
N THR A 385 20.90 18.00 -37.00
CA THR A 385 19.99 17.65 -38.11
C THR A 385 18.56 17.44 -37.63
N THR A 386 17.62 17.70 -38.53
CA THR A 386 16.18 17.62 -38.31
C THR A 386 15.68 16.20 -38.02
N ASP A 387 15.01 15.99 -36.88
CA ASP A 387 13.80 15.17 -36.86
C ASP A 387 12.84 15.55 -35.72
N ALA A 388 11.61 15.91 -36.06
CA ALA A 388 10.64 16.45 -35.11
C ALA A 388 9.74 15.34 -34.52
N ASN A 389 10.24 14.63 -33.52
CA ASN A 389 9.51 13.55 -32.84
C ASN A 389 8.12 14.04 -32.35
N PRO A 390 6.99 13.56 -32.93
CA PRO A 390 5.65 14.07 -32.60
C PRO A 390 5.15 13.63 -31.22
N PHE A 391 5.78 12.62 -30.59
CA PHE A 391 5.26 11.94 -29.41
C PHE A 391 5.70 12.56 -28.08
N LYS A 392 5.59 13.90 -27.94
CA LYS A 392 5.41 14.53 -26.62
C LYS A 392 3.99 14.25 -26.13
N GLY A 393 3.78 13.01 -25.70
CA GLY A 393 2.47 12.45 -25.38
C GLY A 393 1.73 13.21 -24.29
N ARG A 394 0.42 13.40 -24.50
CA ARG A 394 -0.51 13.85 -23.45
C ARG A 394 -0.57 12.76 -22.36
N PRO A 395 -0.70 13.11 -21.07
CA PRO A 395 -0.81 12.10 -20.01
C PRO A 395 -2.06 11.24 -20.22
N TYR A 396 -1.88 9.92 -20.31
CA TYR A 396 -2.96 8.96 -20.44
C TYR A 396 -3.69 8.81 -19.10
N GLN A 397 -4.65 9.71 -18.83
CA GLN A 397 -5.56 9.59 -17.70
C GLN A 397 -6.57 8.47 -17.97
N ARG A 398 -6.15 7.24 -17.64
CA ARG A 398 -7.05 6.08 -17.58
C ARG A 398 -8.14 6.38 -16.55
N GLN A 399 -9.41 6.36 -16.96
CA GLN A 399 -10.52 6.65 -16.05
C GLN A 399 -10.71 5.47 -15.08
N GLU A 400 -10.58 5.74 -13.79
CA GLU A 400 -10.38 4.71 -12.76
C GLU A 400 -11.71 4.07 -12.30
N CYS A 401 -11.69 2.79 -11.93
CA CYS A 401 -12.80 2.10 -11.28
C CYS A 401 -12.92 2.56 -9.81
N ALA A 402 -14.10 2.42 -9.18
CA ALA A 402 -14.17 2.51 -7.72
C ALA A 402 -13.47 1.30 -7.08
N ALA A 403 -12.69 1.51 -6.01
CA ALA A 403 -11.96 0.43 -5.37
C ALA A 403 -12.89 -0.49 -4.57
N VAL A 404 -12.63 -1.80 -4.60
CA VAL A 404 -13.07 -2.67 -3.50
C VAL A 404 -12.27 -2.23 -2.26
N LEU A 405 -12.91 -1.89 -1.15
CA LEU A 405 -12.23 -1.38 0.06
C LEU A 405 -11.94 -2.50 1.06
N SER A 406 -12.86 -3.44 1.19
CA SER A 406 -12.79 -4.55 2.15
C SER A 406 -13.53 -5.76 1.62
N VAL A 407 -12.97 -6.94 1.87
CA VAL A 407 -13.57 -8.25 1.56
C VAL A 407 -13.60 -9.13 2.80
N ALA A 408 -14.65 -9.91 2.96
CA ALA A 408 -14.78 -10.92 4.01
C ALA A 408 -15.44 -12.19 3.46
N VAL A 409 -15.06 -13.35 4.00
CA VAL A 409 -15.63 -14.66 3.62
C VAL A 409 -16.45 -15.20 4.79
N SER A 410 -17.64 -15.75 4.52
CA SER A 410 -18.49 -16.35 5.54
C SER A 410 -17.84 -17.59 6.17
N PRO A 411 -18.15 -17.98 7.42
CA PRO A 411 -17.48 -19.09 8.12
C PRO A 411 -17.57 -20.44 7.40
N ASN A 412 -18.62 -20.63 6.59
CA ASN A 412 -18.83 -21.82 5.76
C ASN A 412 -18.24 -21.71 4.34
N GLY A 413 -17.48 -20.65 4.03
CA GLY A 413 -16.85 -20.42 2.72
C GLY A 413 -17.80 -20.14 1.56
N SER A 414 -19.12 -20.03 1.78
CA SER A 414 -20.11 -19.95 0.69
C SER A 414 -20.40 -18.54 0.18
N VAL A 415 -20.15 -17.48 0.98
CA VAL A 415 -20.46 -16.10 0.60
C VAL A 415 -19.23 -15.21 0.82
N VAL A 416 -18.97 -14.33 -0.13
CA VAL A 416 -17.98 -13.26 -0.04
C VAL A 416 -18.72 -11.92 0.03
N ALA A 417 -18.47 -11.13 1.05
CA ALA A 417 -18.91 -9.74 1.12
C ALA A 417 -17.82 -8.82 0.59
N ALA A 418 -18.21 -7.78 -0.16
CA ALA A 418 -17.32 -6.76 -0.70
C ALA A 418 -17.92 -5.36 -0.51
N ALA A 419 -17.21 -4.49 0.22
CA ALA A 419 -17.49 -3.06 0.26
C ALA A 419 -16.76 -2.36 -0.90
N VAL A 420 -17.41 -1.39 -1.55
CA VAL A 420 -16.87 -0.70 -2.74
C VAL A 420 -16.98 0.81 -2.55
N GLU A 421 -15.91 1.53 -2.88
CA GLU A 421 -15.79 2.98 -2.70
C GLU A 421 -16.95 3.74 -3.39
N GLY A 422 -17.53 4.72 -2.69
CA GLY A 422 -18.66 5.52 -3.17
C GLY A 422 -20.02 4.79 -3.23
N GLN A 423 -20.05 3.45 -3.22
CA GLN A 423 -21.30 2.68 -3.18
C GLN A 423 -21.86 2.66 -1.76
N GLN A 424 -23.17 2.83 -1.60
CA GLN A 424 -23.86 2.74 -0.30
C GLN A 424 -24.33 1.30 0.02
N GLU A 425 -24.05 0.36 -0.86
CA GLU A 425 -24.44 -1.05 -0.75
C GLU A 425 -23.20 -1.93 -0.59
N VAL A 426 -23.27 -2.94 0.29
CA VAL A 426 -22.31 -4.05 0.28
C VAL A 426 -22.74 -5.06 -0.77
N GLN A 427 -21.82 -5.49 -1.64
CA GLN A 427 -22.09 -6.55 -2.61
C GLN A 427 -21.79 -7.91 -1.98
N LEU A 428 -22.76 -8.81 -2.05
CA LEU A 428 -22.64 -10.19 -1.56
C LEU A 428 -22.55 -11.12 -2.75
N LEU A 429 -21.47 -11.89 -2.82
CA LEU A 429 -21.17 -12.80 -3.91
C LEU A 429 -21.31 -14.24 -3.41
N GLN A 430 -22.09 -15.05 -4.10
CA GLN A 430 -22.08 -16.49 -3.91
C GLN A 430 -20.77 -17.03 -4.50
N LEU A 431 -19.95 -17.63 -3.64
CA LEU A 431 -18.78 -18.40 -4.05
C LEU A 431 -19.26 -19.82 -4.40
N GLN A 432 -19.12 -20.20 -5.67
CA GLN A 432 -19.35 -21.58 -6.12
C GLN A 432 -18.00 -22.26 -6.30
N GLN A 433 -17.81 -23.38 -5.58
CA GLN A 433 -16.61 -24.19 -5.58
C GLN A 433 -16.85 -25.45 -6.42
N GLY A 434 -15.91 -25.76 -7.33
CA GLY A 434 -16.11 -26.73 -8.41
C GLY A 434 -15.94 -28.18 -8.01
N ALA A 435 -16.84 -28.72 -7.18
CA ALA A 435 -16.81 -30.14 -6.79
C ALA A 435 -17.04 -31.09 -7.99
N ASP A 436 -18.09 -30.85 -8.77
CA ASP A 436 -18.54 -31.75 -9.84
C ASP A 436 -18.36 -31.11 -11.24
N SER A 437 -17.09 -31.00 -11.69
CA SER A 437 -16.67 -30.51 -13.03
C SER A 437 -16.96 -29.05 -13.40
N GLY A 438 -17.69 -28.29 -12.58
CA GLY A 438 -17.86 -26.84 -12.77
C GLY A 438 -16.58 -26.06 -12.50
N ALA A 439 -16.33 -24.98 -13.26
CA ALA A 439 -15.30 -24.01 -12.90
C ALA A 439 -15.73 -23.23 -11.64
N ALA A 440 -14.78 -22.88 -10.76
CA ALA A 440 -15.06 -22.03 -9.62
C ALA A 440 -15.55 -20.64 -10.10
N SER A 441 -16.53 -20.05 -9.42
CA SER A 441 -17.08 -18.75 -9.80
C SER A 441 -17.49 -17.88 -8.61
N LEU A 442 -17.49 -16.57 -8.86
CA LEU A 442 -18.02 -15.53 -7.97
C LEU A 442 -19.21 -14.89 -8.70
N GLN A 443 -20.41 -15.02 -8.15
CA GLN A 443 -21.66 -14.52 -8.76
C GLN A 443 -22.38 -13.60 -7.78
N LEU A 444 -22.91 -12.46 -8.24
CA LEU A 444 -23.67 -11.55 -7.38
C LEU A 444 -24.94 -12.24 -6.84
N LEU A 445 -24.99 -12.46 -5.54
CA LEU A 445 -26.14 -12.99 -4.80
C LEU A 445 -27.12 -11.87 -4.45
N GLN A 446 -26.60 -10.73 -3.99
CA GLN A 446 -27.39 -9.61 -3.48
C GLN A 446 -26.53 -8.34 -3.40
N LYS A 447 -27.14 -7.17 -3.63
CA LYS A 447 -26.64 -5.90 -3.08
C LYS A 447 -27.45 -5.54 -1.84
N LEU A 448 -26.77 -5.07 -0.80
CA LEU A 448 -27.35 -4.87 0.52
C LEU A 448 -27.04 -3.46 1.04
N ALA A 449 -28.05 -2.60 1.01
CA ALA A 449 -28.05 -1.31 1.70
C ALA A 449 -28.37 -1.48 3.20
N PHE A 450 -27.92 -0.51 3.99
CA PHE A 450 -28.30 -0.35 5.40
C PHE A 450 -28.71 1.12 5.61
N GLU A 451 -29.93 1.34 6.10
CA GLU A 451 -30.56 2.67 6.22
C GLU A 451 -29.67 3.70 6.96
N ASP A 452 -28.99 3.26 8.00
CA ASP A 452 -28.19 4.12 8.89
C ASP A 452 -26.66 4.09 8.62
N VAL A 453 -26.18 3.40 7.58
CA VAL A 453 -24.73 3.22 7.29
C VAL A 453 -24.36 3.88 5.97
N ALA A 454 -23.84 5.11 6.06
CA ALA A 454 -23.24 5.77 4.92
C ALA A 454 -21.87 5.13 4.60
N ASN A 455 -21.51 5.09 3.32
CA ASN A 455 -20.18 4.72 2.80
C ASN A 455 -19.53 3.50 3.51
N PRO A 456 -20.05 2.27 3.32
CA PRO A 456 -19.41 1.04 3.78
C PRO A 456 -17.91 0.98 3.42
N ALA A 457 -17.07 0.83 4.45
CA ALA A 457 -15.62 0.84 4.33
C ALA A 457 -14.97 -0.49 4.74
N ALA A 458 -15.51 -1.15 5.78
CA ALA A 458 -15.03 -2.44 6.27
C ALA A 458 -16.19 -3.44 6.46
N VAL A 459 -15.94 -4.71 6.14
CA VAL A 459 -16.88 -5.82 6.32
C VAL A 459 -16.22 -6.99 7.04
N ALA A 460 -17.00 -7.73 7.83
CA ALA A 460 -16.57 -8.95 8.49
C ALA A 460 -17.76 -9.89 8.72
N PHE A 461 -17.52 -11.20 8.90
CA PHE A 461 -18.55 -12.14 9.34
C PHE A 461 -18.24 -12.64 10.75
N ASP A 462 -19.27 -12.76 11.61
CA ASP A 462 -19.14 -13.43 12.89
C ASP A 462 -19.29 -14.96 12.77
N GLY A 463 -19.10 -15.68 13.89
CA GLY A 463 -19.18 -17.15 13.93
C GLY A 463 -20.57 -17.72 13.57
N GLU A 464 -21.63 -16.93 13.73
CA GLU A 464 -23.00 -17.29 13.33
C GLU A 464 -23.25 -17.03 11.83
N GLY A 465 -22.25 -16.52 11.10
CA GLY A 465 -22.36 -16.16 9.69
C GLY A 465 -23.15 -14.88 9.43
N ARG A 466 -23.36 -14.04 10.45
CA ARG A 466 -23.96 -12.71 10.26
C ARG A 466 -22.91 -11.75 9.73
N LEU A 467 -23.31 -10.93 8.76
CA LEU A 467 -22.48 -9.89 8.18
C LEU A 467 -22.48 -8.65 9.07
N TRP A 468 -21.30 -8.19 9.45
CA TRP A 468 -21.07 -6.90 10.09
C TRP A 468 -20.45 -5.93 9.08
N VAL A 469 -20.91 -4.68 9.11
CA VAL A 469 -20.49 -3.62 8.18
C VAL A 469 -20.19 -2.36 8.98
N VAL A 470 -19.07 -1.71 8.68
CA VAL A 470 -18.71 -0.41 9.24
C VAL A 470 -18.48 0.60 8.11
N GLY A 471 -19.14 1.75 8.22
CA GLY A 471 -19.00 2.90 7.33
C GLY A 471 -19.00 4.22 8.11
N GLY A 472 -19.28 5.34 7.43
CA GLY A 472 -19.58 6.63 8.03
C GLY A 472 -19.26 7.83 7.14
N VAL A 473 -19.16 9.01 7.74
CA VAL A 473 -18.77 10.25 7.03
C VAL A 473 -17.36 10.16 6.44
N LEU A 474 -17.14 10.75 5.26
CA LEU A 474 -15.86 10.75 4.53
C LEU A 474 -14.98 11.97 4.86
N LEU A 475 -14.61 12.12 6.13
CA LEU A 475 -13.69 13.18 6.57
C LEU A 475 -12.24 12.68 6.64
N LEU A 476 -11.28 13.59 6.51
CA LEU A 476 -9.85 13.28 6.62
C LEU A 476 -9.46 12.88 8.05
N ASP A 477 -10.14 13.44 9.05
CA ASP A 477 -10.10 13.02 10.45
C ASP A 477 -11.54 12.87 10.95
N THR A 478 -11.83 11.78 11.67
CA THR A 478 -13.18 11.42 12.13
C THR A 478 -13.11 10.32 13.19
N GLU A 479 -13.78 10.53 14.33
CA GLU A 479 -13.92 9.49 15.37
C GLU A 479 -15.30 8.80 15.34
N SER A 480 -16.18 9.25 14.44
CA SER A 480 -17.50 8.64 14.18
C SER A 480 -17.38 7.37 13.33
N ALA A 481 -18.20 6.37 13.63
CA ALA A 481 -18.46 5.22 12.76
C ALA A 481 -19.97 4.96 12.65
N HIS A 482 -20.40 4.32 11.58
CA HIS A 482 -21.76 3.80 11.42
C HIS A 482 -21.68 2.28 11.35
N VAL A 483 -22.56 1.56 12.05
CA VAL A 483 -22.54 0.09 12.16
C VAL A 483 -23.83 -0.52 11.64
N GLY A 484 -23.70 -1.50 10.74
CA GLY A 484 -24.79 -2.34 10.24
C GLY A 484 -24.53 -3.81 10.52
N VAL A 485 -25.60 -4.57 10.82
CA VAL A 485 -25.53 -6.03 10.97
C VAL A 485 -26.66 -6.67 10.18
N ALA A 486 -26.37 -7.73 9.41
CA ALA A 486 -27.35 -8.48 8.64
C ALA A 486 -27.21 -10.00 8.86
N ALA A 487 -28.35 -10.68 9.02
CA ALA A 487 -28.42 -12.13 9.20
C ALA A 487 -28.84 -12.81 7.90
N ARG A 488 -28.41 -14.06 7.69
CA ARG A 488 -28.79 -14.86 6.51
C ARG A 488 -30.13 -15.55 6.75
N GLU A 489 -31.09 -15.38 5.84
CA GLU A 489 -32.39 -16.03 5.91
C GLU A 489 -32.32 -17.51 5.52
N ALA A 490 -32.86 -18.39 6.37
CA ALA A 490 -32.87 -19.83 6.14
C ALA A 490 -33.67 -20.27 4.91
N ALA A 491 -34.65 -19.48 4.46
CA ALA A 491 -35.58 -19.85 3.39
C ALA A 491 -35.13 -19.44 1.97
N GLY A 492 -34.14 -18.55 1.84
CA GLY A 492 -33.69 -18.02 0.55
C GLY A 492 -32.19 -17.74 0.45
N GLY A 493 -31.42 -17.82 1.54
CA GLY A 493 -29.99 -17.55 1.52
C GLY A 493 -29.59 -16.08 1.34
N HIS A 494 -30.58 -15.18 1.17
CA HIS A 494 -30.43 -13.73 1.23
C HIS A 494 -30.05 -13.23 2.62
N PHE A 495 -29.60 -11.98 2.71
CA PHE A 495 -29.27 -11.31 3.96
C PHE A 495 -30.24 -10.15 4.22
N THR A 496 -30.74 -10.05 5.45
CA THR A 496 -31.63 -8.97 5.89
C THR A 496 -31.02 -8.18 7.05
N PRO A 497 -31.12 -6.83 7.08
CA PRO A 497 -30.62 -6.03 8.19
C PRO A 497 -31.33 -6.38 9.50
N VAL A 498 -30.53 -6.65 10.54
CA VAL A 498 -30.98 -6.97 11.90
C VAL A 498 -30.29 -6.07 12.95
N THR A 499 -29.65 -4.98 12.53
CA THR A 499 -28.85 -4.07 13.38
C THR A 499 -29.56 -3.73 14.70
N GLN A 500 -30.81 -3.26 14.66
CA GLN A 500 -31.57 -2.86 15.85
C GLN A 500 -31.96 -4.03 16.78
N GLN A 501 -31.94 -5.27 16.27
CA GLN A 501 -32.26 -6.48 17.05
C GLN A 501 -31.04 -7.01 17.83
N LEU A 502 -29.83 -6.72 17.36
CA LEU A 502 -28.57 -7.16 17.98
C LEU A 502 -27.84 -6.03 18.71
N LEU A 503 -28.03 -4.78 18.28
CA LEU A 503 -27.45 -3.57 18.86
C LEU A 503 -28.57 -2.57 19.23
N PRO A 504 -29.07 -2.61 20.48
CA PRO A 504 -29.92 -1.57 21.04
C PRO A 504 -29.24 -0.20 20.98
N GLY A 505 -30.05 0.87 20.97
CA GLY A 505 -29.60 2.23 20.68
C GLY A 505 -28.39 2.71 21.49
N SER A 506 -28.29 2.39 22.78
CA SER A 506 -27.14 2.75 23.62
C SER A 506 -25.86 2.03 23.22
N LEU A 507 -25.90 0.69 23.13
CA LEU A 507 -24.75 -0.13 22.76
C LEU A 507 -24.25 0.19 21.34
N ARG A 508 -25.19 0.50 20.44
CA ARG A 508 -24.90 1.00 19.11
C ARG A 508 -24.23 2.37 19.15
N ALA A 509 -24.82 3.33 19.87
CA ALA A 509 -24.28 4.68 20.00
C ALA A 509 -22.91 4.71 20.67
N PHE A 510 -22.60 3.74 21.56
CA PHE A 510 -21.25 3.54 22.08
C PHE A 510 -20.28 3.13 20.97
N LEU A 511 -20.54 2.03 20.23
CA LEU A 511 -19.67 1.58 19.14
C LEU A 511 -19.44 2.66 18.09
N GLU A 512 -20.53 3.23 17.59
CA GLU A 512 -20.55 4.28 16.58
C GLU A 512 -19.87 5.56 17.08
N GLY A 513 -20.27 6.00 18.28
CA GLY A 513 -19.76 7.18 18.98
C GLY A 513 -19.64 8.40 18.09
N ARG A 514 -20.72 8.67 17.35
CA ARG A 514 -20.82 9.72 16.33
C ARG A 514 -20.65 11.11 16.94
N VAL A 515 -20.02 12.00 16.18
CA VAL A 515 -19.78 13.39 16.54
C VAL A 515 -20.70 14.26 15.69
N GLU A 516 -21.63 14.99 16.30
CA GLU A 516 -22.66 15.76 15.58
C GLU A 516 -22.10 16.73 14.53
N ALA A 517 -20.93 17.32 14.80
CA ALA A 517 -20.24 18.22 13.88
C ALA A 517 -19.64 17.50 12.65
N GLU A 518 -19.27 16.22 12.78
CA GLU A 518 -18.81 15.39 11.66
C GLU A 518 -20.00 14.99 10.77
N GLU A 519 -21.08 14.48 11.38
CA GLU A 519 -22.32 14.08 10.69
C GLU A 519 -22.95 15.27 9.95
N ALA A 520 -22.99 16.46 10.55
CA ALA A 520 -23.48 17.69 9.92
C ALA A 520 -22.63 18.12 8.70
N GLY A 521 -21.33 17.81 8.69
CA GLY A 521 -20.44 18.07 7.57
C GLY A 521 -20.73 17.23 6.32
N GLN A 522 -21.40 16.08 6.47
CA GLN A 522 -21.72 15.17 5.38
C GLN A 522 -22.59 15.81 4.28
N ALA A 523 -23.50 16.71 4.66
CA ALA A 523 -24.51 17.27 3.76
C ALA A 523 -23.96 18.20 2.66
N GLY A 524 -22.68 18.60 2.73
CA GLY A 524 -22.05 19.53 1.79
C GLY A 524 -20.94 18.95 0.91
N GLN A 525 -20.55 17.67 1.10
CA GLN A 525 -19.44 17.06 0.37
C GLN A 525 -19.94 16.18 -0.78
N ALA A 526 -19.41 16.43 -1.99
CA ALA A 526 -19.56 15.50 -3.11
C ALA A 526 -18.82 14.18 -2.80
N ALA A 527 -19.25 13.07 -3.41
CA ALA A 527 -18.69 11.74 -3.22
C ALA A 527 -17.28 11.59 -3.82
N GLY A 528 -16.28 12.20 -3.18
CA GLY A 528 -14.86 12.12 -3.55
C GLY A 528 -14.23 10.76 -3.24
N SER A 529 -13.30 10.33 -4.09
CA SER A 529 -12.63 9.02 -4.02
C SER A 529 -11.44 9.05 -3.06
N TYR A 530 -11.72 9.30 -1.78
CA TYR A 530 -10.69 9.54 -0.74
C TYR A 530 -9.71 8.36 -0.56
N TYR A 531 -10.20 7.11 -0.58
CA TYR A 531 -9.34 5.94 -0.38
C TYR A 531 -8.41 5.77 -1.59
N HIS A 532 -8.94 5.96 -2.80
CA HIS A 532 -8.13 6.02 -4.01
C HIS A 532 -6.99 7.06 -3.90
N GLU A 533 -7.24 8.28 -3.43
CA GLU A 533 -6.19 9.32 -3.35
C GLU A 533 -5.03 8.96 -2.40
N GLY A 534 -5.28 8.24 -1.30
CA GLY A 534 -4.23 7.70 -0.45
C GLY A 534 -3.31 6.70 -1.16
N PHE A 535 -3.89 5.89 -2.06
CA PHE A 535 -3.16 4.87 -2.82
C PHE A 535 -2.68 5.34 -4.20
N LYS A 536 -3.13 6.48 -4.76
CA LYS A 536 -2.62 7.03 -6.03
C LYS A 536 -1.13 7.34 -5.97
N ARG A 537 -0.34 6.70 -6.84
CA ARG A 537 1.09 6.98 -7.00
C ARG A 537 1.23 8.42 -7.51
N LYS A 538 1.84 9.31 -6.72
CA LYS A 538 1.94 10.75 -7.06
C LYS A 538 2.70 10.92 -8.38
N VAL A 539 1.96 11.27 -9.43
CA VAL A 539 2.51 11.56 -10.75
C VAL A 539 3.17 12.92 -10.69
N TYR A 540 4.48 12.95 -10.91
CA TYR A 540 5.27 14.17 -10.98
C TYR A 540 5.54 14.52 -12.44
N THR A 541 5.46 15.81 -12.78
CA THR A 541 6.00 16.31 -14.06
C THR A 541 7.52 16.15 -14.09
N GLN A 542 8.13 16.12 -15.28
CA GLN A 542 9.59 16.14 -15.44
C GLN A 542 10.25 17.26 -14.61
N GLU A 543 9.65 18.45 -14.62
CA GLU A 543 10.08 19.64 -13.87
C GLU A 543 10.02 19.41 -12.35
N THR A 544 8.86 19.00 -11.81
CA THR A 544 8.71 18.75 -10.36
C THR A 544 9.53 17.55 -9.88
N LEU A 545 9.86 16.60 -10.75
CA LEU A 545 10.86 15.56 -10.50
C LEU A 545 12.28 16.12 -10.43
N ALA A 546 12.67 16.99 -11.36
CA ALA A 546 13.99 17.63 -11.37
C ALA A 546 14.18 18.55 -10.15
N GLU A 547 13.17 19.33 -9.77
CA GLU A 547 13.16 20.14 -8.55
C GLU A 547 13.27 19.27 -7.29
N ARG A 548 12.47 18.19 -7.18
CA ARG A 548 12.57 17.24 -6.06
C ARG A 548 13.93 16.56 -6.00
N LYS A 549 14.53 16.19 -7.14
CA LYS A 549 15.89 15.63 -7.20
C LYS A 549 16.90 16.60 -6.58
N LYS A 550 16.87 17.89 -6.93
CA LYS A 550 17.77 18.94 -6.38
C LYS A 550 17.71 19.10 -4.84
N VAL A 551 16.62 18.65 -4.20
CA VAL A 551 16.45 18.72 -2.74
C VAL A 551 16.94 17.44 -2.03
N ARG A 552 17.08 16.32 -2.73
CA ARG A 552 17.59 15.05 -2.15
C ARG A 552 19.07 15.15 -1.78
N THR A 553 19.47 14.42 -0.74
CA THR A 553 20.86 14.34 -0.28
C THR A 553 21.78 13.72 -1.32
N ASP A 554 21.32 12.69 -2.05
CA ASP A 554 22.08 12.02 -3.11
C ASP A 554 22.45 12.96 -4.27
N PHE A 555 21.56 13.85 -4.70
CA PHE A 555 21.89 14.88 -5.68
C PHE A 555 22.98 15.84 -5.17
N ARG A 556 22.86 16.29 -3.91
CA ARG A 556 23.84 17.20 -3.30
C ARG A 556 25.22 16.57 -3.16
N GLU A 557 25.27 15.29 -2.77
CA GLU A 557 26.53 14.55 -2.68
C GLU A 557 27.09 14.21 -4.08
N GLY A 558 26.23 13.98 -5.08
CA GLY A 558 26.63 13.85 -6.48
C GLY A 558 27.27 15.12 -7.05
N GLU A 559 26.70 16.29 -6.78
CA GLU A 559 27.29 17.58 -7.17
C GLU A 559 28.60 17.86 -6.38
N ARG A 560 28.69 17.45 -5.11
CA ARG A 560 29.93 17.50 -4.31
C ARG A 560 31.03 16.62 -4.89
N LEU A 561 30.70 15.38 -5.28
CA LEU A 561 31.62 14.44 -5.92
C LEU A 561 32.12 15.00 -7.26
N LYS A 562 31.24 15.53 -8.12
CA LYS A 562 31.63 16.24 -9.35
C LYS A 562 32.58 17.41 -9.06
N ALA A 563 32.31 18.20 -8.03
CA ALA A 563 33.18 19.31 -7.63
C ALA A 563 34.56 18.81 -7.13
N MET A 564 34.63 17.66 -6.46
CA MET A 564 35.89 17.02 -6.07
C MET A 564 36.67 16.51 -7.28
N PHE A 565 36.04 15.77 -8.21
CA PHE A 565 36.69 15.33 -9.46
C PHE A 565 37.21 16.52 -10.28
N ALA A 566 36.38 17.56 -10.49
CA ALA A 566 36.78 18.76 -11.22
C ALA A 566 37.86 19.61 -10.52
N ALA A 567 38.07 19.44 -9.21
CA ALA A 567 39.21 20.00 -8.48
C ALA A 567 40.46 19.12 -8.63
N GLN A 568 40.32 17.80 -8.62
CA GLN A 568 41.38 16.82 -8.77
C GLN A 568 41.97 16.83 -10.20
N ASP A 569 41.15 17.01 -11.23
CA ASP A 569 41.60 17.19 -12.62
C ASP A 569 42.43 18.47 -12.78
N LYS A 570 42.02 19.57 -12.14
CA LYS A 570 42.75 20.84 -12.13
C LYS A 570 44.10 20.75 -11.41
N GLN A 571 44.24 19.84 -10.45
CA GLN A 571 45.53 19.57 -9.79
C GLN A 571 46.45 18.66 -10.64
N GLN A 572 45.92 17.99 -11.66
CA GLN A 572 46.68 17.10 -12.55
C GLN A 572 47.09 17.78 -13.88
N GLN A 573 46.58 18.97 -14.20
CA GLN A 573 47.04 19.75 -15.34
C GLN A 573 48.33 20.50 -14.96
N PRO A 574 49.49 20.21 -15.60
CA PRO A 574 50.74 20.92 -15.30
C PRO A 574 50.71 22.35 -15.83
N ASP A 575 51.24 23.29 -15.04
CA ASP A 575 51.17 24.73 -15.29
C ASP A 575 52.02 25.15 -16.51
N SER A 576 51.38 25.31 -17.67
CA SER A 576 52.06 25.59 -18.95
C SER A 576 52.29 27.08 -19.15
N THR A 577 53.25 27.66 -18.43
CA THR A 577 53.71 29.04 -18.67
C THR A 577 54.34 29.17 -20.06
N PRO A 578 53.85 30.07 -20.95
CA PRO A 578 54.46 30.29 -22.25
C PRO A 578 55.78 31.08 -22.12
N GLU A 579 56.84 30.59 -22.74
CA GLU A 579 58.11 31.33 -22.84
C GLU A 579 57.94 32.59 -23.70
N GLY A 580 58.46 33.73 -23.24
CA GLY A 580 58.26 35.02 -23.88
C GLY A 580 59.18 35.24 -25.09
N GLU A 581 58.61 35.63 -26.23
CA GLU A 581 59.38 36.07 -27.40
C GLU A 581 60.17 37.35 -27.09
N ALA A 582 61.47 37.34 -27.43
CA ALA A 582 62.34 38.50 -27.24
C ALA A 582 62.13 39.54 -28.37
N PRO A 583 62.10 40.85 -28.06
CA PRO A 583 61.81 41.88 -29.05
C PRO A 583 62.96 42.06 -30.06
N GLN A 584 62.60 42.21 -31.34
CA GLN A 584 63.48 42.79 -32.37
C GLN A 584 63.16 44.28 -32.58
N GLN A 585 64.08 44.97 -33.28
CA GLN A 585 64.32 46.42 -33.20
C GLN A 585 63.33 47.29 -33.98
#